data_AF-A0A094Q9T2-F1
#
_entry.id   AF-A0A094Q9T2-F1
#
_cell.length_a   1.000
_cell.length_b   1.000
_cell.length_c   1.000
_cell.angle_alpha   90.00
_cell.angle_beta   90.00
_cell.angle_gamma   90.00
#
_symmetry.space_group_name_H-M   'P 1'
#
loop_
_entity.id
_entity.type
_entity.pdbx_description
1 polymer ?
#
loop_
_entity_poly.entity_id
_entity_poly.type
_entity_poly.pdbx_seq_one_letter_code
_entity_poly.pdbx_strand_id
1 'polypeptide(L)'
;MRVWIDQDLCTGDGLCVDHCPDVFVQLEDGIAYVAELGKPLNDPGGAGSLAEVVARDFSAVVQAADVCPGECIFIELSEVTN
;
A
#
# COMPACT_ATOMS: atom_id res chain seq x y z
N MET A 1 -2.04 -7.43 -8.95
CA MET A 1 -2.16 -7.67 -7.50
C MET A 1 -2.86 -6.46 -6.92
N ARG A 2 -3.52 -6.63 -5.78
CA ARG A 2 -4.04 -5.51 -5.02
C ARG A 2 -3.27 -5.36 -3.72
N VAL A 3 -3.25 -4.16 -3.18
CA VAL A 3 -2.57 -3.87 -1.92
C VAL A 3 -3.42 -2.97 -1.05
N TRP A 4 -3.33 -3.14 0.26
CA TRP A 4 -3.90 -2.25 1.27
C TRP A 4 -2.94 -2.10 2.46
N ILE A 5 -3.15 -1.07 3.28
CA ILE A 5 -2.38 -0.82 4.50
C ILE A 5 -3.29 -0.98 5.71
N ASP A 6 -2.84 -1.69 6.72
CA ASP A 6 -3.43 -1.70 8.06
C ASP A 6 -2.96 -0.46 8.83
N GLN A 7 -3.88 0.48 9.09
CA GLN A 7 -3.58 1.72 9.80
C GLN A 7 -3.24 1.50 11.28
N ASP A 8 -3.73 0.41 11.91
CA ASP A 8 -3.45 0.13 13.32
C ASP A 8 -2.02 -0.39 13.53
N LEU A 9 -1.43 -0.98 12.49
CA LEU A 9 -0.04 -1.47 12.49
C LEU A 9 0.95 -0.43 11.95
N CYS A 10 0.48 0.59 11.24
CA CYS A 10 1.35 1.58 10.62
C CYS A 10 2.08 2.42 11.67
N THR A 11 3.41 2.43 11.61
CA THR A 11 4.26 3.23 12.52
C THR A 11 4.63 4.60 11.97
N GLY A 12 4.23 4.92 10.73
CA GLY A 12 4.51 6.22 10.09
C GLY A 12 5.93 6.41 9.58
N ASP A 13 6.71 5.33 9.38
CA ASP A 13 8.13 5.41 8.98
C ASP A 13 8.37 5.88 7.53
N GLY A 14 7.33 5.89 6.69
CA GLY A 14 7.42 6.45 5.33
C GLY A 14 8.13 5.58 4.27
N LEU A 15 8.79 4.48 4.64
CA LEU A 15 9.53 3.62 3.70
C LEU A 15 8.69 3.10 2.52
N CYS A 16 7.40 2.88 2.72
CA CYS A 16 6.49 2.50 1.63
C CYS A 16 6.43 3.57 0.53
N VAL A 17 6.34 4.84 0.91
CA VAL A 17 6.32 5.98 0.00
C VAL A 17 7.67 6.12 -0.73
N ASP A 18 8.78 5.91 -0.03
CA ASP A 18 10.13 5.94 -0.63
C ASP A 18 10.31 4.83 -1.68
N HIS A 19 9.77 3.64 -1.43
CA HIS A 19 9.89 2.50 -2.34
C HIS A 19 8.91 2.56 -3.52
N CYS A 20 7.68 3.02 -3.32
CA CYS A 20 6.66 3.02 -4.37
C CYS A 20 5.66 4.20 -4.21
N PRO A 21 6.06 5.43 -4.56
CA PRO A 21 5.23 6.63 -4.39
C PRO A 21 4.00 6.67 -5.32
N ASP A 22 3.98 5.85 -6.38
CA ASP A 22 2.82 5.70 -7.26
C ASP A 22 1.66 4.95 -6.56
N VAL A 23 1.96 4.15 -5.53
CA VAL A 23 1.01 3.24 -4.86
C VAL A 23 0.78 3.64 -3.41
N PHE A 24 1.73 4.29 -2.75
CA PHE A 24 1.64 4.65 -1.33
C PHE A 24 1.74 6.16 -1.13
N VAL A 25 0.99 6.64 -0.14
CA VAL A 25 1.00 8.04 0.29
C VAL A 25 0.89 8.11 1.80
N GLN A 26 1.62 9.01 2.44
CA GLN A 26 1.46 9.33 3.86
C GLN A 26 0.69 10.64 3.98
N LEU A 27 -0.37 10.66 4.79
CA LEU A 27 -1.20 11.84 4.99
C LEU A 27 -0.77 12.61 6.25
N GLU A 28 -1.46 13.72 6.52
CA GLU A 28 -1.13 14.63 7.64
C GLU A 28 -1.36 14.01 9.03
N ASP A 29 -2.08 12.89 9.11
CA ASP A 29 -2.25 12.09 10.32
C ASP A 29 -1.01 11.26 10.67
N GLY A 30 0.01 11.26 9.81
CA GLY A 30 1.28 10.59 10.04
C GLY A 30 1.29 9.11 9.71
N ILE A 31 0.22 8.57 9.10
CA ILE A 31 0.16 7.16 8.67
C ILE A 31 -0.03 7.03 7.16
N ALA A 32 0.32 5.87 6.65
CA ALA A 32 0.31 5.58 5.22
C ALA A 32 -1.02 4.96 4.75
N TYR A 33 -1.35 5.26 3.51
CA TYR A 33 -2.50 4.77 2.76
C TYR A 33 -2.03 4.33 1.38
N VAL A 34 -2.84 3.50 0.73
CA VAL A 34 -2.66 3.22 -0.69
C VAL A 34 -3.29 4.33 -1.53
N ALA A 35 -2.81 4.50 -2.76
CA ALA A 35 -3.29 5.50 -3.68
C ALA A 35 -3.56 4.90 -5.07
N GLU A 36 -4.59 5.41 -5.73
CA GLU A 36 -4.86 5.15 -7.14
C GLU A 36 -4.98 6.46 -7.89
N LEU A 37 -4.26 6.59 -9.02
CA LEU A 37 -4.29 7.78 -9.86
C LEU A 37 -4.00 9.09 -9.08
N GLY A 38 -3.07 9.01 -8.12
CA GLY A 38 -2.69 10.11 -7.25
C GLY A 38 -3.72 10.48 -6.18
N LYS A 39 -4.78 9.67 -6.00
CA LYS A 39 -5.78 9.86 -4.94
C LYS A 39 -5.56 8.85 -3.82
N PRO A 40 -5.41 9.31 -2.56
CA PRO A 40 -5.41 8.41 -1.41
C PRO A 40 -6.73 7.66 -1.31
N LEU A 41 -6.68 6.37 -0.97
CA LEU A 41 -7.83 5.56 -0.59
C LEU A 41 -7.90 5.48 0.94
N ASN A 42 -8.29 6.60 1.56
CA ASN A 42 -8.32 6.77 3.03
C ASN A 42 -9.74 6.76 3.62
N ASP A 43 -10.75 6.52 2.80
CA ASP A 43 -12.14 6.35 3.23
C ASP A 43 -12.76 5.17 2.45
N PRO A 44 -12.93 3.99 3.08
CA PRO A 44 -12.80 3.72 4.52
C PRO A 44 -11.36 3.52 5.04
N GLY A 45 -10.35 3.38 4.17
CA GLY A 45 -9.03 2.91 4.56
C GLY A 45 -8.99 1.39 4.81
N GLY A 46 -7.87 0.90 5.34
CA GLY A 46 -7.70 -0.50 5.74
C GLY A 46 -7.98 -1.49 4.62
N ALA A 47 -8.43 -2.70 5.01
CA ALA A 47 -8.88 -3.72 4.07
C ALA A 47 -10.13 -3.33 3.25
N GLY A 48 -10.80 -2.22 3.59
CA GLY A 48 -11.89 -1.66 2.79
C GLY A 48 -11.41 -0.82 1.60
N SER A 49 -10.12 -0.51 1.53
CA SER A 49 -9.50 0.35 0.51
C SER A 49 -8.31 -0.36 -0.14
N LEU A 50 -8.60 -1.16 -1.16
CA LEU A 50 -7.57 -1.83 -1.96
C LEU A 50 -7.24 -1.03 -3.21
N ALA A 51 -5.95 -0.83 -3.47
CA ALA A 51 -5.46 -0.27 -4.72
C ALA A 51 -5.02 -1.37 -5.68
N GLU A 52 -5.41 -1.26 -6.94
CA GLU A 52 -4.84 -2.02 -8.05
C GLU A 52 -3.43 -1.54 -8.34
N VAL A 53 -2.49 -2.48 -8.33
CA VAL A 53 -1.10 -2.22 -8.67
C VAL A 53 -0.88 -2.53 -10.15
N VAL A 54 -0.19 -1.67 -10.88
CA VAL A 54 0.23 -1.96 -12.25
C VAL A 54 1.48 -2.85 -12.25
N ALA A 55 1.62 -3.71 -13.26
CA ALA A 55 2.67 -4.75 -13.29
C ALA A 55 4.11 -4.21 -13.11
N ARG A 56 4.38 -2.98 -13.57
CA ARG A 56 5.71 -2.34 -13.42
C ARG A 56 6.10 -2.09 -11.95
N ASP A 57 5.11 -1.92 -11.07
CA ASP A 57 5.31 -1.53 -9.67
C ASP A 57 5.28 -2.75 -8.74
N PHE A 58 5.10 -3.95 -9.28
CA PHE A 58 4.96 -5.17 -8.48
C PHE A 58 6.16 -5.45 -7.58
N SER A 59 7.37 -5.34 -8.11
CA SER A 59 8.58 -5.57 -7.32
C SER A 59 8.76 -4.51 -6.23
N ALA A 60 8.39 -3.26 -6.51
CA ALA A 60 8.51 -2.15 -5.58
C ALA A 60 7.51 -2.30 -4.41
N VAL A 61 6.28 -2.71 -4.70
CA VAL A 61 5.26 -3.02 -3.67
C VAL A 61 5.69 -4.19 -2.78
N VAL A 62 6.23 -5.26 -3.36
CA VAL A 62 6.75 -6.41 -2.58
C VAL A 62 7.92 -5.99 -1.69
N GLN A 63 8.86 -5.20 -2.23
CA GLN A 63 9.98 -4.69 -1.44
C GLN A 63 9.51 -3.77 -0.32
N ALA A 64 8.56 -2.88 -0.59
CA ALA A 64 7.96 -2.01 0.42
C ALA A 64 7.35 -2.81 1.57
N ALA A 65 6.65 -3.91 1.27
CA ALA A 65 6.08 -4.80 2.27
C ALA A 65 7.16 -5.50 3.10
N ASP A 66 8.22 -6.03 2.46
CA ASP A 66 9.31 -6.75 3.11
C ASP A 66 10.14 -5.88 4.07
N VAL A 67 10.29 -4.58 3.77
CA VAL A 67 11.05 -3.65 4.61
C VAL A 67 10.18 -2.84 5.58
N CYS A 68 8.85 -3.02 5.57
CA CYS A 68 7.94 -2.23 6.40
C CYS A 68 8.11 -2.59 7.89
N PRO A 69 8.55 -1.66 8.77
CA PRO A 69 8.79 -1.99 10.17
C PRO A 69 7.53 -2.37 10.95
N GLY A 70 6.39 -1.82 10.53
CA GLY A 70 5.09 -2.13 11.12
C GLY A 70 4.44 -3.40 10.54
N GLU A 71 5.05 -4.02 9.52
CA GLU A 71 4.47 -5.16 8.78
C GLU A 71 3.02 -4.89 8.34
N CYS A 72 2.71 -3.64 7.99
CA CYS A 72 1.35 -3.17 7.81
C CYS A 72 0.82 -3.23 6.36
N ILE A 73 1.60 -3.76 5.41
CA ILE A 73 1.26 -3.79 3.98
C ILE A 73 0.80 -5.19 3.59
N PHE A 74 -0.44 -5.30 3.12
CA PHE A 74 -1.05 -6.57 2.76
C PHE A 74 -1.29 -6.65 1.26
N ILE A 75 -0.82 -7.73 0.64
CA ILE A 75 -0.91 -7.97 -0.80
C ILE A 75 -1.90 -9.09 -1.08
N GLU A 76 -2.87 -8.81 -1.96
CA GLU A 76 -3.77 -9.81 -2.51
C GLU A 76 -3.38 -10.16 -3.94
N LEU A 77 -3.09 -11.45 -4.16
CA LEU A 77 -2.87 -12.01 -5.47
C LEU A 77 -4.22 -12.43 -6.07
N SER A 78 -4.56 -11.87 -7.23
CA SER A 78 -5.71 -12.36 -8.00
C SER A 78 -5.38 -13.72 -8.59
N GLU A 79 -6.27 -14.71 -8.43
CA GLU A 79 -6.16 -15.99 -9.13
C GLU A 79 -6.30 -15.74 -10.64
N VAL A 80 -5.36 -16.24 -11.43
CA VAL A 80 -5.52 -16.31 -12.88
C VAL A 80 -6.49 -17.46 -13.16
N THR A 81 -7.77 -17.17 -13.37
CA THR A 81 -8.68 -18.17 -13.95
C THR A 81 -8.23 -18.46 -15.38
N ASN A 82 -7.73 -19.68 -15.59
CA ASN A 82 -7.52 -20.27 -16.92
C ASN A 82 -8.84 -20.45 -17.67
#